data_AF-A0A328WSY5-F1
#
_entry.id   AF-A0A328WSY5-F1
#
_cell.length_a   1.000
_cell.length_b   1.000
_cell.length_c   1.000
_cell.angle_alpha   90.00
_cell.angle_beta   90.00
_cell.angle_gamma   90.00
#
_symmetry.space_group_name_H-M   'P 1'
#
loop_
_entity.id
_entity.type
_entity.pdbx_description
1 polymer ?
#
loop_
_entity_poly.entity_id
_entity_poly.type
_entity_poly.pdbx_seq_one_letter_code
_entity_poly.pdbx_strand_id
1 'polypeptide(L)'
;MKEHGIKVLCGILAFGILISIFHIINDQGGSGLGNVIDTFTITSIILFLSTLIYIFSSFKENIKKISVWFLLILSCPLAVMSLTHLTKEYSLELTETTTPKEFLYNVKVDPNIYNRDKLKIEKLIDSLINLKTVERPAELALRYFNGQNYNDTIERDWAIDLPKNVEYQEIIIDTLFYSKNGKDIIAGLLINKVFNEYKDYPKGRIEYVGKGFKFDKDDDFKPIKMLKYSVTGHDNYKTCSERLRYYYLKKIGTYENEYNMNDNRFLKQ
;
A
#
# COMPACT_ATOMS: atom_id res chain seq x y z
N MET A 1 -32.70 -3.76 26.57
CA MET A 1 -31.60 -4.70 26.25
C MET A 1 -31.58 -6.02 27.04
N LYS A 2 -32.44 -6.26 28.05
CA LYS A 2 -32.29 -7.37 29.01
C LYS A 2 -32.57 -8.78 28.45
N GLU A 3 -33.63 -8.99 27.67
CA GLU A 3 -33.97 -10.34 27.14
C GLU A 3 -33.42 -10.66 25.74
N HIS A 4 -33.07 -9.65 24.94
CA HIS A 4 -32.65 -9.86 23.54
C HIS A 4 -31.17 -9.55 23.28
N GLY A 5 -30.43 -9.02 24.26
CA GLY A 5 -29.04 -8.59 24.05
C GLY A 5 -28.11 -9.74 23.60
N ILE A 6 -28.22 -10.92 24.20
CA ILE A 6 -27.45 -12.10 23.75
C ILE A 6 -27.85 -12.55 22.35
N LYS A 7 -29.14 -12.49 22.01
CA LYS A 7 -29.61 -12.83 20.65
C LYS A 7 -29.03 -11.88 19.61
N VAL A 8 -28.92 -10.59 19.96
CA VAL A 8 -28.27 -9.58 19.10
C VAL A 8 -26.78 -9.88 18.93
N LEU A 9 -26.06 -10.21 19.99
CA LEU A 9 -24.63 -10.56 19.91
C LEU A 9 -24.39 -11.83 19.06
N CYS A 10 -25.18 -12.89 19.26
CA CYS A 10 -25.13 -14.07 18.42
C CYS A 10 -25.54 -13.77 16.97
N GLY A 11 -26.45 -12.81 16.77
CA GLY A 11 -26.84 -12.33 15.44
C GLY A 11 -25.69 -11.65 14.70
N ILE A 12 -24.88 -10.82 15.38
CA ILE A 12 -23.68 -10.21 14.81
C ILE A 12 -22.70 -11.28 14.32
N LEU A 13 -22.46 -12.30 15.14
CA LEU A 13 -21.60 -13.42 14.79
C LEU A 13 -22.15 -14.21 13.58
N ALA A 14 -23.43 -14.57 13.61
CA ALA A 14 -24.07 -15.30 12.52
C ALA A 14 -24.05 -14.50 11.20
N PHE A 15 -24.26 -13.19 11.26
CA PHE A 15 -24.21 -12.31 10.10
C PHE A 15 -22.80 -12.24 9.51
N GLY A 16 -21.76 -12.11 10.34
CA GLY A 16 -20.38 -12.15 9.86
C GLY A 16 -20.01 -13.49 9.22
N ILE A 17 -20.45 -14.61 9.80
CA ILE A 17 -20.25 -15.94 9.21
C ILE A 17 -20.97 -16.06 7.86
N LEU A 18 -22.20 -15.57 7.75
CA LEU A 18 -22.97 -15.59 6.49
C LEU A 18 -22.28 -14.76 5.40
N ILE A 19 -21.78 -13.57 5.74
CA ILE A 19 -21.03 -12.73 4.79
C ILE A 19 -19.72 -13.41 4.39
N SER A 20 -18.99 -14.02 5.32
CA SER A 20 -17.77 -14.78 5.01
C SER A 20 -18.06 -15.96 4.08
N ILE A 21 -19.15 -16.72 4.33
CA ILE A 21 -19.59 -17.81 3.45
C ILE A 21 -19.94 -17.27 2.07
N PHE A 22 -20.63 -16.13 1.99
CA PHE A 22 -20.95 -15.47 0.74
C PHE A 22 -19.68 -15.05 -0.02
N HIS A 23 -18.66 -14.53 0.65
CA HIS A 23 -17.37 -14.20 0.05
C HIS A 23 -16.63 -15.43 -0.46
N ILE A 24 -16.71 -16.58 0.23
CA ILE A 24 -16.10 -17.84 -0.21
C ILE A 24 -16.82 -18.42 -1.43
N ILE A 25 -18.16 -18.43 -1.42
CA ILE A 25 -18.97 -19.01 -2.50
C ILE A 25 -18.84 -18.18 -3.78
N ASN A 26 -18.72 -16.86 -3.65
CA ASN A 26 -18.53 -15.96 -4.79
C ASN A 26 -17.06 -15.65 -5.08
N ASP A 27 -16.11 -16.35 -4.46
CA ASP A 27 -14.69 -16.19 -4.76
C ASP A 27 -14.37 -16.79 -6.12
N GLN A 28 -14.27 -15.93 -7.14
CA GLN A 28 -13.89 -16.33 -8.48
C GLN A 28 -12.43 -15.95 -8.84
N GLY A 29 -11.61 -15.55 -7.86
CA GLY A 29 -10.29 -14.99 -8.15
C GLY A 29 -9.19 -15.19 -7.11
N GLY A 30 -9.38 -16.03 -6.09
CA GLY A 30 -8.37 -16.29 -5.06
C GLY A 30 -8.18 -15.15 -4.06
N SER A 31 -9.09 -14.16 -4.06
CA SER A 31 -9.12 -13.03 -3.10
C SER A 31 -10.14 -13.26 -1.98
N GLY A 32 -10.95 -14.33 -2.06
CA GLY A 32 -11.99 -14.64 -1.09
C GLY A 32 -11.44 -14.84 0.32
N LEU A 33 -10.26 -15.44 0.47
CA LEU A 33 -9.62 -15.56 1.79
C LEU A 33 -9.26 -14.20 2.40
N GLY A 34 -8.81 -13.23 1.60
CA GLY A 34 -8.53 -11.87 2.08
C GLY A 34 -9.81 -11.16 2.54
N ASN A 35 -10.85 -11.20 1.71
CA ASN A 35 -12.16 -10.61 2.04
C ASN A 35 -12.81 -11.27 3.28
N VAL A 36 -12.60 -12.57 3.47
CA VAL A 36 -13.03 -13.31 4.66
C VAL A 36 -12.28 -12.84 5.90
N ILE A 37 -10.97 -12.66 5.81
CA ILE A 37 -10.16 -12.15 6.94
C ILE A 37 -10.60 -10.73 7.31
N ASP A 38 -10.82 -9.85 6.33
CA ASP A 38 -11.29 -8.48 6.58
C ASP A 38 -12.68 -8.47 7.23
N THR A 39 -13.60 -9.30 6.71
CA THR A 39 -14.95 -9.45 7.27
C THR A 39 -14.90 -9.96 8.71
N PHE A 40 -14.08 -10.97 9.00
CA PHE A 40 -13.91 -11.48 10.36
C PHE A 40 -13.26 -10.45 11.27
N THR A 41 -12.34 -9.63 10.76
CA THR A 41 -11.69 -8.56 11.53
C THR A 41 -12.72 -7.52 11.96
N ILE A 42 -13.52 -6.99 11.02
CA ILE A 42 -14.57 -6.00 11.30
C ILE A 42 -15.62 -6.59 12.24
N THR A 43 -16.10 -7.81 11.95
CA THR A 43 -17.12 -8.48 12.77
C THR A 43 -16.61 -8.70 14.20
N SER A 44 -15.34 -9.10 14.35
CA SER A 44 -14.73 -9.30 15.66
C SER A 44 -14.65 -8.01 16.48
N ILE A 45 -14.29 -6.87 15.86
CA ILE A 45 -14.26 -5.57 16.54
C ILE A 45 -15.67 -5.18 17.01
N ILE A 46 -16.66 -5.28 16.13
CA ILE A 46 -18.05 -4.92 16.44
C ILE A 46 -18.60 -5.83 17.55
N LEU A 47 -18.36 -7.14 17.45
CA LEU A 47 -18.80 -8.10 18.45
C LEU A 47 -18.11 -7.87 19.79
N PHE A 48 -16.81 -7.59 19.81
CA PHE A 48 -16.05 -7.32 21.02
C PHE A 48 -16.58 -6.07 21.75
N LEU A 49 -16.72 -4.96 21.03
CA LEU A 49 -17.26 -3.71 21.58
C LEU A 49 -18.72 -3.86 22.05
N SER A 50 -19.55 -4.53 21.26
CA SER A 50 -20.95 -4.78 21.62
C SER A 50 -21.06 -5.67 22.87
N THR A 51 -20.17 -6.66 23.01
CA THR A 51 -20.13 -7.53 24.18
C THR A 51 -19.68 -6.76 25.42
N LEU A 52 -18.69 -5.87 25.32
CA LEU A 52 -18.29 -4.98 26.41
C LEU A 52 -19.45 -4.06 26.84
N ILE A 53 -20.12 -3.40 25.89
CA ILE A 53 -21.28 -2.55 26.17
C ILE A 53 -22.40 -3.34 26.85
N TYR A 54 -22.66 -4.58 26.40
CA TYR A 54 -23.65 -5.46 27.03
C TYR A 54 -23.27 -5.80 28.47
N ILE A 55 -22.00 -6.12 28.75
CA ILE A 55 -21.51 -6.34 30.12
C ILE A 55 -21.72 -5.09 30.97
N PHE A 56 -21.25 -3.91 30.52
CA PHE A 56 -21.36 -2.67 31.29
C PHE A 56 -22.81 -2.24 31.56
N SER A 57 -23.74 -2.53 30.64
CA SER A 57 -25.16 -2.18 30.77
C SER A 57 -25.88 -2.90 31.91
N SER A 58 -25.45 -4.11 32.29
CA SER A 58 -26.01 -4.85 33.44
C SER A 58 -24.94 -5.78 34.05
N PHE A 59 -23.91 -5.16 34.63
CA PHE A 59 -22.68 -5.84 35.04
C PHE A 59 -22.92 -7.07 35.93
N LYS A 60 -23.68 -6.91 37.02
CA LYS A 60 -23.95 -7.99 37.99
C LYS A 60 -24.64 -9.20 37.38
N GLU A 61 -25.46 -8.98 36.35
CA GLU A 61 -26.27 -10.02 35.73
C GLU A 61 -25.53 -10.68 34.55
N ASN A 62 -24.90 -9.87 33.70
CA ASN A 62 -24.30 -10.34 32.45
C ASN A 62 -22.94 -10.99 32.66
N ILE A 63 -22.18 -10.64 33.71
CA ILE A 63 -20.88 -11.26 34.00
C ILE A 63 -21.00 -12.74 34.40
N LYS A 64 -22.18 -13.18 34.87
CA LYS A 64 -22.44 -14.57 35.24
C LYS A 64 -22.79 -15.46 34.04
N LYS A 65 -23.05 -14.87 32.87
CA LYS A 65 -23.52 -15.60 31.68
C LYS A 65 -22.31 -16.15 30.91
N ILE A 66 -22.18 -17.48 30.85
CA ILE A 66 -21.08 -18.18 30.15
C ILE A 66 -21.02 -17.78 28.66
N SER A 67 -22.17 -17.60 28.02
CA SER A 67 -22.25 -17.18 26.61
C SER A 67 -21.57 -15.84 26.34
N VAL A 68 -21.61 -14.91 27.29
CA VAL A 68 -20.95 -13.60 27.18
C VAL A 68 -19.43 -13.76 27.18
N TRP A 69 -18.90 -14.63 28.04
CA TRP A 69 -17.47 -14.95 28.09
C TRP A 69 -17.00 -15.64 26.82
N PHE A 70 -17.79 -16.58 26.29
CA PHE A 70 -17.46 -17.25 25.02
C PHE A 70 -17.34 -16.25 23.86
N LEU A 71 -18.31 -15.33 23.72
CA LEU A 71 -18.29 -14.32 22.68
C LEU A 71 -17.15 -13.31 22.86
N LEU A 72 -16.83 -12.94 24.10
CA LEU A 72 -15.72 -12.05 24.40
C LEU A 72 -14.38 -12.69 24.02
N ILE A 73 -14.14 -13.95 24.44
CA ILE A 73 -12.90 -14.67 24.12
C ILE A 73 -12.76 -14.91 22.62
N LEU A 74 -13.86 -15.25 21.93
CA LEU A 74 -13.85 -15.49 20.50
C LEU A 74 -13.53 -14.25 19.68
N SER A 75 -14.08 -13.09 20.08
CA SER A 75 -13.88 -11.82 19.36
C SER A 75 -12.56 -11.11 19.73
N CYS A 76 -11.99 -11.41 20.89
CA CYS A 76 -10.83 -10.70 21.44
C CYS A 76 -9.57 -10.74 20.55
N PRO A 77 -9.08 -11.89 20.03
CA PRO A 77 -7.79 -11.95 19.34
C PRO A 77 -7.71 -11.03 18.12
N LEU A 78 -8.69 -11.12 17.21
CA LEU A 78 -8.73 -10.27 16.03
C LEU A 78 -9.02 -8.80 16.38
N ALA A 79 -9.91 -8.54 17.34
CA ALA A 79 -10.20 -7.18 17.77
C ALA A 79 -8.97 -6.50 18.38
N VAL A 80 -8.23 -7.19 19.25
CA VAL A 80 -6.99 -6.68 19.87
C VAL A 80 -5.89 -6.51 18.82
N MET A 81 -5.70 -7.48 17.91
CA MET A 81 -4.72 -7.34 16.84
C MET A 81 -5.03 -6.12 15.96
N SER A 82 -6.27 -5.96 15.51
CA SER A 82 -6.66 -4.80 14.70
C SER A 82 -6.53 -3.49 15.48
N LEU A 83 -7.01 -3.44 16.72
CA LEU A 83 -6.92 -2.25 17.56
C LEU A 83 -5.45 -1.87 17.80
N THR A 84 -4.58 -2.82 18.10
CA THR A 84 -3.14 -2.57 18.27
C THR A 84 -2.48 -2.07 17.00
N HIS A 85 -2.86 -2.57 15.82
CA HIS A 85 -2.42 -2.01 14.54
C HIS A 85 -2.85 -0.55 14.38
N LEU A 86 -4.13 -0.24 14.63
CA LEU A 86 -4.65 1.14 14.59
C LEU A 86 -3.93 2.02 15.61
N THR A 87 -3.68 1.53 16.83
CA THR A 87 -3.01 2.32 17.86
C THR A 87 -1.56 2.59 17.50
N LYS A 88 -0.86 1.60 16.93
CA LYS A 88 0.50 1.78 16.39
C LYS A 88 0.52 2.81 15.26
N GLU A 89 -0.47 2.76 14.38
CA GLU A 89 -0.61 3.69 13.27
C GLU A 89 -0.86 5.12 13.74
N TYR A 90 -1.84 5.34 14.62
CA TYR A 90 -2.08 6.64 15.25
C TYR A 90 -0.89 7.12 16.08
N SER A 91 -0.25 6.23 16.84
CA SER A 91 0.94 6.59 17.60
C SER A 91 2.04 7.10 16.68
N LEU A 92 2.22 6.46 15.52
CA LEU A 92 3.22 6.90 14.55
C LEU A 92 2.83 8.21 13.88
N GLU A 93 1.55 8.43 13.57
CA GLU A 93 1.07 9.73 13.10
C GLU A 93 1.39 10.86 14.09
N LEU A 94 1.49 10.55 15.39
CA LEU A 94 1.84 11.51 16.43
C LEU A 94 3.35 11.63 16.68
N THR A 95 4.13 10.55 16.55
CA THR A 95 5.58 10.56 16.81
C THR A 95 6.32 11.46 15.81
N GLU A 96 7.18 12.36 16.28
CA GLU A 96 8.09 13.09 15.38
C GLU A 96 9.08 12.13 14.71
N THR A 97 9.52 12.41 13.48
CA THR A 97 10.50 11.56 12.81
C THR A 97 11.80 11.52 13.61
N THR A 98 12.50 10.38 13.59
CA THR A 98 13.85 10.22 14.17
C THR A 98 14.92 11.11 13.51
N THR A 99 14.60 11.72 12.36
CA THR A 99 15.45 12.70 11.67
C THR A 99 15.61 13.99 12.48
N PRO A 100 16.84 14.37 12.89
CA PRO A 100 17.10 15.66 13.52
C PRO A 100 16.71 16.83 12.60
N LYS A 101 16.20 17.93 13.18
CA LYS A 101 15.71 19.11 12.42
C LYS A 101 16.75 19.70 11.46
N GLU A 102 18.04 19.62 11.80
CA GLU A 102 19.16 20.06 10.95
C GLU A 102 19.27 19.30 9.62
N PHE A 103 18.67 18.11 9.53
CA PHE A 103 18.65 17.31 8.32
C PHE A 103 17.33 17.45 7.54
N LEU A 104 16.44 18.36 7.91
CA LEU A 104 15.24 18.59 7.10
C LEU A 104 15.60 19.16 5.72
N TYR A 105 14.98 18.57 4.71
CA TYR A 105 15.13 18.96 3.32
C TYR A 105 14.40 20.29 3.07
N ASN A 106 15.15 21.40 3.11
CA ASN A 106 14.60 22.75 2.94
C ASN A 106 15.20 23.42 1.69
N VAL A 107 14.89 22.87 0.53
CA VAL A 107 15.28 23.44 -0.76
C VAL A 107 14.11 24.23 -1.31
N LYS A 108 14.35 25.50 -1.65
CA LYS A 108 13.36 26.37 -2.29
C LYS A 108 13.58 26.34 -3.79
N VAL A 109 12.58 25.86 -4.52
CA VAL A 109 12.56 25.85 -5.99
C VAL A 109 11.47 26.78 -6.47
N ASP A 110 11.72 27.49 -7.57
CA ASP A 110 10.72 28.33 -8.20
C ASP A 110 9.49 27.49 -8.62
N PRO A 111 8.26 27.93 -8.31
CA PRO A 111 7.05 27.16 -8.63
C PRO A 111 6.87 26.86 -10.13
N ASN A 112 7.30 27.74 -11.03
CA ASN A 112 7.17 27.50 -12.46
C ASN A 112 8.17 26.45 -12.94
N ILE A 113 9.40 26.50 -12.42
CA ILE A 113 10.40 25.45 -12.66
C ILE A 113 9.87 24.11 -12.14
N TYR A 114 9.37 24.09 -10.90
CA TYR A 114 8.82 22.90 -10.28
C TYR A 114 7.70 22.26 -11.10
N ASN A 115 6.72 23.05 -11.55
CA ASN A 115 5.59 22.53 -12.35
C ASN A 115 6.04 22.05 -13.73
N ARG A 116 6.96 22.77 -14.39
CA ARG A 116 7.54 22.35 -15.67
C ARG A 116 8.28 21.03 -15.53
N ASP A 117 9.05 20.88 -14.45
CA ASP A 117 9.83 19.68 -14.18
C ASP A 117 8.92 18.48 -13.88
N LYS A 118 7.82 18.68 -13.13
CA LYS A 118 6.79 17.64 -12.97
C LYS A 118 6.27 17.13 -14.30
N LEU A 119 5.80 18.02 -15.18
CA LEU A 119 5.30 17.67 -16.51
C LEU A 119 6.37 16.96 -17.36
N LYS A 120 7.63 17.36 -17.25
CA LYS A 120 8.75 16.73 -17.95
C LYS A 120 8.95 15.28 -17.47
N ILE A 121 8.91 15.05 -16.16
CA ILE A 121 9.08 13.71 -15.60
C ILE A 121 7.86 12.82 -15.88
N GLU A 122 6.64 13.35 -15.82
CA GLU A 122 5.42 12.63 -16.20
C GLU A 122 5.52 12.10 -17.63
N LYS A 123 5.92 12.96 -18.58
CA LYS A 123 6.14 12.56 -19.98
C LYS A 123 7.26 11.54 -20.16
N LEU A 124 8.35 11.67 -19.39
CA LEU A 124 9.44 10.71 -19.41
C LEU A 124 8.96 9.32 -18.95
N ILE A 125 8.26 9.25 -17.82
CA ILE A 125 7.74 7.98 -17.28
C ILE A 125 6.72 7.36 -18.23
N ASP A 126 5.81 8.15 -18.78
CA ASP A 126 4.84 7.69 -19.76
C ASP A 126 5.54 7.10 -21.00
N SER A 127 6.60 7.76 -21.48
CA SER A 127 7.45 7.21 -22.55
C SER A 127 8.15 5.90 -22.13
N LEU A 128 8.63 5.79 -20.90
CA LEU A 128 9.33 4.59 -20.40
C LEU A 128 8.39 3.40 -20.20
N ILE A 129 7.13 3.64 -19.81
CA ILE A 129 6.10 2.58 -19.73
C ILE A 129 5.82 2.00 -21.13
N ASN A 130 5.80 2.85 -22.14
CA ASN A 130 5.61 2.43 -23.53
C ASN A 130 6.84 1.69 -24.10
N LEU A 131 8.04 1.95 -23.56
CA LEU A 131 9.30 1.34 -24.00
C LEU A 131 9.58 0.04 -23.21
N LYS A 132 9.58 -1.09 -23.92
CA LYS A 132 10.12 -2.36 -23.39
C LYS A 132 11.63 -2.38 -23.58
N THR A 133 12.42 -2.55 -22.52
CA THR A 133 13.86 -2.78 -22.64
C THR A 133 14.12 -4.19 -23.14
N VAL A 134 15.13 -4.34 -23.99
CA VAL A 134 15.55 -5.62 -24.53
C VAL A 134 16.76 -6.04 -23.71
N GLU A 135 16.61 -6.98 -22.78
CA GLU A 135 17.80 -7.65 -22.22
C GLU A 135 18.32 -8.59 -23.30
N ARG A 136 19.45 -8.20 -23.91
CA ARG A 136 20.18 -9.11 -24.80
C ARG A 136 21.06 -9.99 -23.91
N PRO A 137 20.76 -11.28 -23.71
CA PRO A 137 21.78 -12.19 -23.21
C PRO A 137 23.00 -12.10 -24.14
N ALA A 138 24.19 -12.18 -23.56
CA ALA A 138 25.46 -12.06 -24.27
C ALA A 138 25.55 -13.13 -25.36
N GLU A 139 25.25 -12.73 -26.60
CA GLU A 139 25.10 -13.58 -27.78
C GLU A 139 24.05 -14.71 -27.61
N LEU A 140 23.27 -14.98 -28.66
CA LEU A 140 22.29 -16.09 -28.66
C LEU A 140 23.04 -17.42 -28.68
N ALA A 141 23.66 -17.79 -27.56
CA ALA A 141 24.39 -19.03 -27.41
C ALA A 141 23.36 -20.16 -27.27
N LEU A 142 23.37 -21.08 -28.24
CA LEU A 142 22.60 -22.32 -28.15
C LEU A 142 23.10 -23.11 -26.93
N ARG A 143 22.27 -23.29 -25.90
CA ARG A 143 22.65 -24.07 -24.71
C ARG A 143 22.13 -25.49 -24.84
N TYR A 144 23.03 -26.47 -24.77
CA TYR A 144 22.67 -27.89 -24.74
C TYR A 144 22.59 -28.39 -23.29
N PHE A 145 21.42 -28.87 -22.88
CA PHE A 145 21.20 -29.46 -21.56
C PHE A 145 20.20 -30.62 -21.68
N ASN A 146 20.44 -31.73 -20.98
CA ASN A 146 19.55 -32.91 -20.99
C ASN A 146 19.13 -33.43 -22.39
N GLY A 147 20.05 -33.41 -23.36
CA GLY A 147 19.76 -33.96 -24.69
C GLY A 147 19.03 -32.99 -25.63
N GLN A 148 18.69 -31.78 -25.18
CA GLN A 148 17.93 -30.79 -25.94
C GLN A 148 18.68 -29.46 -26.04
N ASN A 149 18.50 -28.80 -27.18
CA ASN A 149 18.99 -27.44 -27.42
C ASN A 149 17.93 -26.44 -26.97
N TYR A 150 18.33 -25.48 -26.14
CA TYR A 150 17.50 -24.36 -25.74
C TYR A 150 18.04 -23.10 -26.41
N ASN A 151 17.14 -22.36 -27.06
CA ASN A 151 17.44 -20.99 -27.51
C ASN A 151 17.24 -20.07 -26.31
N ASP A 152 18.26 -19.30 -25.95
CA ASP A 152 18.11 -18.21 -24.98
C ASP A 152 17.07 -17.23 -25.55
N THR A 153 15.91 -17.13 -24.90
CA THR A 153 14.88 -16.16 -25.28
C THR A 153 15.28 -14.79 -24.77
N ILE A 154 15.21 -13.78 -25.63
CA ILE A 154 15.32 -12.37 -25.24
C ILE A 154 14.15 -12.05 -24.29
N GLU A 155 14.43 -11.94 -23.00
CA GLU A 155 13.44 -11.45 -22.05
C GLU A 155 13.41 -9.92 -22.15
N ARG A 156 12.22 -9.37 -22.40
CA ARG A 156 12.04 -7.92 -22.45
C ARG A 156 11.61 -7.46 -21.07
N ASP A 157 12.52 -6.82 -20.36
CA ASP A 157 12.13 -6.12 -19.15
C ASP A 157 11.54 -4.74 -19.48
N TRP A 158 11.03 -4.02 -18.49
CA TRP A 158 10.59 -2.64 -18.69
C TRP A 158 11.74 -1.69 -18.40
N ALA A 159 11.74 -0.51 -19.05
CA ALA A 159 12.67 0.56 -18.71
C ALA A 159 12.40 1.17 -17.31
N ILE A 160 11.34 0.70 -16.64
CA ILE A 160 10.88 1.14 -15.33
C ILE A 160 10.19 -0.01 -14.58
N ASP A 161 10.51 -0.20 -13.30
CA ASP A 161 10.03 -1.32 -12.48
C ASP A 161 8.59 -1.10 -11.95
N LEU A 162 7.63 -1.07 -12.86
CA LEU A 162 6.20 -0.92 -12.60
C LEU A 162 5.43 -2.24 -12.89
N PRO A 163 4.30 -2.50 -12.20
CA PRO A 163 3.49 -3.68 -12.46
C PRO A 163 3.02 -3.78 -13.92
N LYS A 164 3.22 -4.96 -14.55
CA LYS A 164 2.98 -5.19 -15.97
C LYS A 164 1.52 -5.51 -16.33
N ASN A 165 0.69 -5.87 -15.34
CA ASN A 165 -0.66 -6.40 -15.54
C ASN A 165 -1.77 -5.37 -15.23
N VAL A 166 -1.47 -4.07 -15.34
CA VAL A 166 -2.43 -3.00 -15.07
C VAL A 166 -2.41 -1.99 -16.21
N GLU A 167 -3.59 -1.48 -16.54
CA GLU A 167 -3.75 -0.47 -17.57
C GLU A 167 -3.53 0.92 -16.96
N TYR A 168 -2.44 1.57 -17.32
CA TYR A 168 -2.11 2.93 -16.87
C TYR A 168 -2.92 3.95 -17.66
N GLN A 169 -3.74 4.74 -16.97
CA GLN A 169 -4.51 5.81 -17.58
C GLN A 169 -3.80 7.17 -17.49
N GLU A 170 -3.16 7.43 -16.35
CA GLU A 170 -2.53 8.73 -16.08
C GLU A 170 -1.37 8.57 -15.11
N ILE A 171 -0.29 9.29 -15.39
CA ILE A 171 0.89 9.36 -14.55
C ILE A 171 0.94 10.72 -13.89
N ILE A 172 0.95 10.74 -12.56
CA ILE A 172 0.93 11.97 -11.77
C ILE A 172 2.17 11.98 -10.90
N ILE A 173 3.02 12.99 -11.07
CA ILE A 173 4.07 13.24 -10.09
C ILE A 173 3.42 13.95 -8.92
N ASP A 174 3.51 13.39 -7.73
CA ASP A 174 2.97 14.02 -6.52
C ASP A 174 3.93 15.08 -5.98
N THR A 175 5.17 14.65 -5.73
CA THR A 175 6.22 15.46 -5.09
C THR A 175 7.55 15.22 -5.78
N LEU A 176 8.35 16.27 -6.03
CA LEU A 176 9.73 16.16 -6.50
C LEU A 176 10.71 16.59 -5.42
N PHE A 177 11.82 15.86 -5.32
CA PHE A 177 12.96 16.18 -4.46
C PHE A 177 14.15 16.55 -5.32
N TYR A 178 14.81 17.64 -4.94
CA TYR A 178 15.95 18.17 -5.66
C TYR A 178 17.27 17.82 -4.94
N SER A 179 18.41 18.08 -5.56
CA SER A 179 19.69 18.09 -4.86
C SER A 179 19.75 19.31 -3.93
N LYS A 180 20.74 19.34 -3.01
CA LYS A 180 20.89 20.45 -2.03
C LYS A 180 21.04 21.83 -2.66
N ASN A 181 21.53 21.88 -3.90
CA ASN A 181 21.72 23.13 -4.65
C ASN A 181 20.44 23.57 -5.40
N GLY A 182 19.37 22.77 -5.36
CA GLY A 182 18.09 23.04 -6.03
C GLY A 182 18.11 22.92 -7.55
N LYS A 183 19.16 22.34 -8.14
CA LYS A 183 19.33 22.28 -9.61
C LYS A 183 18.91 20.95 -10.21
N ASP A 184 19.18 19.84 -9.53
CA ASP A 184 18.96 18.50 -10.08
C ASP A 184 17.78 17.84 -9.39
N ILE A 185 16.93 17.15 -10.12
CA ILE A 185 15.91 16.27 -9.53
C ILE A 185 16.59 14.95 -9.19
N ILE A 186 16.41 14.47 -7.97
CA ILE A 186 17.07 13.24 -7.49
C ILE A 186 16.07 12.12 -7.21
N ALA A 187 14.83 12.47 -6.90
CA ALA A 187 13.81 11.54 -6.50
C ALA A 187 12.43 12.19 -6.56
N GLY A 188 11.39 11.37 -6.42
CA GLY A 188 10.03 11.86 -6.37
C GLY A 188 9.04 10.83 -5.86
N LEU A 189 7.82 11.29 -5.63
CA LEU A 189 6.66 10.47 -5.38
C LEU A 189 5.82 10.44 -6.65
N LEU A 190 5.55 9.24 -7.14
CA LEU A 190 4.77 8.94 -8.33
C LEU A 190 3.43 8.36 -7.89
N ILE A 191 2.35 8.81 -8.52
CA ILE A 191 1.01 8.22 -8.38
C ILE A 191 0.48 7.90 -9.78
N ASN A 192 0.15 6.64 -9.98
CA ASN A 192 -0.41 6.15 -11.21
C ASN A 192 -1.91 5.96 -11.03
N LYS A 193 -2.69 6.58 -11.91
CA LYS A 193 -4.10 6.25 -12.08
C LYS A 193 -4.18 5.05 -13.01
N VAL A 194 -4.68 3.93 -12.49
CA VAL A 194 -4.75 2.67 -13.22
C VAL A 194 -6.20 2.23 -13.31
N PHE A 195 -6.57 1.60 -14.42
CA PHE A 195 -7.79 0.83 -14.51
C PHE A 195 -7.50 -0.60 -14.08
N ASN A 196 -8.24 -1.07 -13.09
CA ASN A 196 -8.17 -2.43 -12.62
C ASN A 196 -9.46 -3.14 -13.01
N GLU A 197 -9.39 -3.98 -14.04
CA GLU A 197 -10.51 -4.77 -14.55
C GLU A 197 -11.08 -5.77 -13.52
N TYR A 198 -10.24 -6.19 -12.56
CA TYR A 198 -10.59 -7.16 -11.53
C TYR A 198 -11.24 -6.52 -10.30
N LYS A 199 -11.13 -5.20 -10.13
CA LYS A 199 -11.79 -4.48 -9.03
C LYS A 199 -13.25 -4.19 -9.40
N ASP A 200 -14.18 -4.59 -8.54
CA ASP A 200 -15.62 -4.49 -8.80
C ASP A 200 -16.04 -5.16 -10.13
N TYR A 201 -15.47 -6.34 -10.40
CA TYR A 201 -15.80 -7.15 -11.57
C TYR A 201 -17.32 -7.34 -11.71
N PRO A 202 -17.90 -7.20 -12.93
CA PRO A 202 -17.24 -7.07 -14.23
C PRO A 202 -16.96 -5.64 -14.69
N LYS A 203 -17.24 -4.62 -13.87
CA LYS A 203 -17.23 -3.22 -14.33
C LYS A 203 -15.82 -2.62 -14.36
N GLY A 204 -14.89 -3.21 -13.61
CA GLY A 204 -13.59 -2.61 -13.34
C GLY A 204 -13.72 -1.31 -12.54
N ARG A 205 -12.63 -0.86 -11.93
CA ARG A 205 -12.59 0.45 -11.26
C ARG A 205 -11.24 1.13 -11.47
N ILE A 206 -11.29 2.45 -11.49
CA ILE A 206 -10.10 3.30 -11.38
C ILE A 206 -9.53 3.18 -9.96
N GLU A 207 -8.22 2.94 -9.89
CA GLU A 207 -7.45 2.97 -8.65
C GLU A 207 -6.25 3.90 -8.78
N TYR A 208 -5.76 4.38 -7.64
CA TYR A 208 -4.53 5.14 -7.53
C TYR A 208 -3.48 4.31 -6.82
N VAL A 209 -2.34 4.14 -7.49
CA VAL A 209 -1.19 3.38 -7.01
C VAL A 209 0.02 4.31 -6.88
N GLY A 210 0.47 4.51 -5.65
CA GLY A 210 1.61 5.37 -5.31
C GLY A 210 2.90 4.58 -5.11
N LYS A 211 4.02 5.14 -5.57
CA LYS A 211 5.38 4.61 -5.32
C LYS A 211 6.40 5.74 -5.30
N GLY A 212 7.45 5.60 -4.50
CA GLY A 212 8.60 6.50 -4.57
C GLY A 212 9.53 6.08 -5.70
N PHE A 213 10.28 7.02 -6.26
CA PHE A 213 11.35 6.72 -7.23
C PHE A 213 12.59 7.57 -6.94
N LYS A 214 13.74 7.10 -7.43
CA LYS A 214 14.98 7.86 -7.49
C LYS A 214 15.56 7.82 -8.90
N PHE A 215 16.25 8.89 -9.28
CA PHE A 215 17.05 8.87 -10.51
C PHE A 215 18.29 8.03 -10.29
N ASP A 216 18.56 7.13 -11.22
CA ASP A 216 19.81 6.41 -11.29
C ASP A 216 20.71 7.14 -12.30
N LYS A 217 21.82 7.71 -11.81
CA LYS A 217 22.74 8.47 -12.68
C LYS A 217 23.71 7.57 -13.42
N ASP A 218 23.84 6.31 -12.98
CA ASP A 218 24.82 5.37 -13.48
C ASP A 218 24.20 4.36 -14.47
N ASP A 219 22.87 4.34 -14.60
CA ASP A 219 22.14 3.41 -15.47
C ASP A 219 21.36 4.16 -16.57
N ASP A 220 21.95 4.21 -17.76
CA ASP A 220 21.33 4.79 -18.96
C ASP A 220 20.11 3.98 -19.46
N PHE A 221 19.98 2.70 -19.07
CA PHE A 221 18.91 1.82 -19.51
C PHE A 221 17.68 1.86 -18.59
N LYS A 222 17.89 2.07 -17.28
CA LYS A 222 16.84 2.27 -16.28
C LYS A 222 17.08 3.56 -15.48
N PRO A 223 16.88 4.74 -16.10
CA PRO A 223 17.20 6.03 -15.48
C PRO A 223 16.33 6.35 -14.25
N ILE A 224 15.25 5.60 -14.03
CA ILE A 224 14.33 5.76 -12.89
C ILE A 224 14.18 4.43 -12.16
N LYS A 225 14.73 4.38 -10.94
CA LYS A 225 14.61 3.24 -10.04
C LYS A 225 13.45 3.44 -9.08
N MET A 226 12.50 2.51 -9.10
CA MET A 226 11.37 2.52 -8.18
C MET A 226 11.80 2.06 -6.78
N LEU A 227 11.35 2.77 -5.75
CA LEU A 227 11.64 2.45 -4.35
C LEU A 227 10.72 1.32 -3.84
N LYS A 228 11.17 0.63 -2.78
CA LYS A 228 10.56 -0.62 -2.29
C LYS A 228 9.08 -0.50 -1.92
N TYR A 229 8.67 0.59 -1.26
CA TYR A 229 7.32 0.72 -0.71
C TYR A 229 6.32 1.25 -1.74
N SER A 230 5.17 0.58 -1.86
CA SER A 230 4.04 1.02 -2.66
C SER A 230 2.79 1.18 -1.80
N VAL A 231 1.87 2.01 -2.30
CA VAL A 231 0.56 2.27 -1.69
C VAL A 231 -0.48 2.01 -2.78
N THR A 232 -1.41 1.08 -2.57
CA THR A 232 -2.38 0.61 -3.58
C THR A 232 -3.81 0.61 -3.02
N GLY A 233 -4.81 0.35 -3.86
CA GLY A 233 -6.20 0.14 -3.44
C GLY A 233 -7.03 1.42 -3.23
N HIS A 234 -6.48 2.60 -3.53
CA HIS A 234 -7.13 3.88 -3.26
C HIS A 234 -8.06 4.31 -4.39
N ASP A 235 -9.30 4.69 -4.05
CA ASP A 235 -10.28 5.16 -5.03
C ASP A 235 -10.09 6.64 -5.44
N ASN A 236 -9.26 7.39 -4.72
CA ASN A 236 -8.99 8.79 -5.03
C ASN A 236 -7.52 9.17 -4.84
N TYR A 237 -7.08 10.16 -5.62
CA TYR A 237 -5.71 10.69 -5.60
C TYR A 237 -5.31 11.20 -4.21
N LYS A 238 -6.18 11.94 -3.52
CA LYS A 238 -5.86 12.61 -2.25
C LYS A 238 -5.43 11.61 -1.17
N THR A 239 -6.23 10.57 -0.95
CA THR A 239 -5.94 9.52 0.04
C THR A 239 -4.68 8.75 -0.32
N CYS A 240 -4.45 8.47 -1.61
CA CYS A 240 -3.22 7.84 -2.08
C CYS A 240 -1.99 8.73 -1.80
N SER A 241 -2.08 10.02 -2.09
CA SER A 241 -1.02 11.02 -1.86
C SER A 241 -0.68 11.18 -0.39
N GLU A 242 -1.68 11.38 0.47
CA GLU A 242 -1.50 11.49 1.92
C GLU A 242 -0.80 10.25 2.49
N ARG A 243 -1.26 9.07 2.07
CA ARG A 243 -0.70 7.80 2.50
C ARG A 243 0.72 7.58 1.98
N LEU A 244 0.99 7.91 0.72
CA LEU A 244 2.30 7.80 0.10
C LEU A 244 3.32 8.72 0.80
N ARG A 245 2.94 9.98 1.05
CA ARG A 245 3.75 10.94 1.81
C ARG A 245 4.00 10.45 3.23
N TYR A 246 2.99 9.93 3.91
CA TYR A 246 3.16 9.35 5.25
C TYR A 246 4.19 8.21 5.25
N TYR A 247 4.17 7.31 4.27
CA TYR A 247 5.17 6.24 4.19
C TYR A 247 6.59 6.78 4.00
N TYR A 248 6.79 7.61 2.97
CA TYR A 248 8.12 8.04 2.54
C TYR A 248 8.73 9.19 3.33
N LEU A 249 7.91 10.00 3.99
CA LEU A 249 8.37 11.14 4.78
C LEU A 249 8.38 10.85 6.28
N LYS A 250 7.73 9.76 6.71
CA LYS A 250 7.57 9.47 8.14
C LYS A 250 7.81 8.01 8.52
N LYS A 251 7.01 7.08 7.99
CA LYS A 251 6.96 5.68 8.47
C LYS A 251 8.29 4.95 8.38
N ILE A 252 8.96 5.04 7.24
CA ILE A 252 10.25 4.36 6.99
C ILE A 252 11.31 4.83 8.00
N GLY A 253 11.38 6.15 8.24
CA GLY A 253 12.34 6.73 9.17
C GLY A 253 12.17 6.27 10.61
N THR A 254 10.92 6.08 11.05
CA THR A 254 10.63 5.72 12.45
C THR A 254 10.67 4.21 12.71
N TYR A 255 10.16 3.38 11.79
CA TYR A 255 10.08 1.93 12.03
C TYR A 255 11.33 1.16 11.63
N GLU A 256 11.94 1.53 10.49
CA GLU A 256 13.03 0.75 9.91
C GLU A 256 14.39 1.37 10.21
N ASN A 257 14.39 2.54 10.86
CA ASN A 257 15.59 3.34 11.10
C ASN A 257 16.37 3.64 9.79
N GLU A 258 15.64 3.63 8.66
CA GLU A 258 16.14 4.03 7.36
C GLU A 258 15.98 5.55 7.17
N TYR A 259 16.48 6.10 6.07
CA TYR A 259 16.34 7.52 5.78
C TYR A 259 14.98 7.80 5.14
N ASN A 260 14.20 8.74 5.68
CA ASN A 260 13.01 9.25 4.99
C ASN A 260 13.40 10.23 3.87
N MET A 261 12.55 10.40 2.86
CA MET A 261 12.87 11.25 1.69
C MET A 261 12.90 12.76 2.01
N ASN A 262 12.42 13.16 3.19
CA ASN A 262 12.50 14.54 3.67
C ASN A 262 13.82 14.84 4.40
N ASP A 263 14.73 13.87 4.44
CA ASP A 263 16.01 13.96 5.14
C ASP A 263 17.16 14.24 4.16
N ASN A 264 18.04 15.18 4.49
CA ASN A 264 19.22 15.53 3.73
C ASN A 264 20.26 14.39 3.62
N ARG A 265 20.19 13.38 4.49
CA ARG A 265 21.00 12.16 4.44
C ARG A 265 20.59 11.25 3.29
N PHE A 266 19.31 11.27 2.89
CA PHE A 266 18.82 10.56 1.70
C PHE A 266 19.56 11.02 0.43
N LEU A 267 19.97 12.30 0.38
CA LEU A 267 20.66 12.89 -0.77
C LEU A 267 22.17 12.59 -0.83
N LYS A 268 22.74 12.08 0.27
CA LYS A 268 24.20 11.93 0.45
C LYS A 268 24.68 10.49 0.30
N GLN A 269 23.79 9.58 -0.13
CA GLN A 269 24.12 8.20 -0.50
C GLN A 269 24.61 8.16 -1.94
#